data_AF-A0AAU2F231-F1
#
_entry.id   AF-A0AAU2F231-F1
#
_cell.length_a   1.000
_cell.length_b   1.000
_cell.length_c   1.000
_cell.angle_alpha   90.00
_cell.angle_beta   90.00
_cell.angle_gamma   90.00
#
_symmetry.space_group_name_H-M   'P 1'
#
loop_
_entity.id
_entity.type
_entity.pdbx_description
1 polymer ?
#
loop_
_entity_poly.entity_id
_entity_poly.type
_entity_poly.pdbx_seq_one_letter_code
_entity_poly.pdbx_strand_id
1 'polypeptide(L)'
;MRTLRNLLAAVLVLAALPATASPSRGSSRAEAELPGGRANFVVATAHLEPGIRDSWMRLGTYRFNAADSTVRAEMRLWRQSRPSERVNAGVTPDLKCAPGGVWDTAARRNCPVKTVAGFRDGATDKRSGVYELRDQTVHGRAARVLWIKWSVGASAWTEQWEVLSRPTLTRLDQLYSTRANAGYGYGSKAELSSRRAMDSVRRHDGEIRLEGMSWRNKGAAAHHSPRASGSVFSHSKFTRCDNPSYCMTLREAAGSRNVCGGTGCPHHGWDGDRKIDITIQYYLARIGAHDRRDTLWHWCSCLAMEHGQTCHSGNSHVKPMLQVLDDNGKFRGWVGVETSFYPGRNTKAHREQDMLGVFRMTDWV
;
A
#
# COMPACT_ATOMS: atom_id res chain seq x y z
N MET A 1 -74.74 -68.24 42.90
CA MET A 1 -74.61 -66.96 43.62
C MET A 1 -74.05 -65.91 42.67
N ARG A 2 -74.75 -64.77 42.52
CA ARG A 2 -74.26 -63.38 42.23
C ARG A 2 -73.40 -63.15 40.97
N THR A 3 -73.54 -62.10 40.15
CA THR A 3 -74.53 -61.07 39.79
C THR A 3 -73.87 -60.25 38.67
N LEU A 4 -74.67 -59.65 37.77
CA LEU A 4 -74.28 -58.67 36.73
C LEU A 4 -73.37 -57.53 37.22
N ARG A 5 -72.56 -56.96 36.32
CA ARG A 5 -72.63 -55.50 36.01
C ARG A 5 -71.80 -55.07 34.79
N ASN A 6 -72.49 -54.38 33.89
CA ASN A 6 -71.99 -53.58 32.77
C ASN A 6 -71.05 -52.46 33.25
N LEU A 7 -70.10 -52.05 32.41
CA LEU A 7 -69.67 -50.65 32.29
C LEU A 7 -69.10 -50.37 30.90
N LEU A 8 -69.85 -49.55 30.15
CA LEU A 8 -69.41 -48.80 28.98
C LEU A 8 -68.22 -47.91 29.35
N ALA A 9 -67.18 -47.90 28.52
CA ALA A 9 -66.25 -46.79 28.43
C ALA A 9 -66.08 -46.41 26.96
N ALA A 10 -66.68 -45.27 26.60
CA ALA A 10 -66.50 -44.62 25.32
C ALA A 10 -65.07 -44.06 25.23
N VAL A 11 -64.27 -44.56 24.29
CA VAL A 11 -62.97 -43.98 23.95
C VAL A 11 -63.18 -42.96 22.84
N LEU A 12 -63.03 -41.68 23.20
CA LEU A 12 -63.04 -40.54 22.30
C LEU A 12 -61.75 -40.57 21.45
N VAL A 13 -61.88 -40.84 20.14
CA VAL A 13 -60.77 -40.74 19.19
C VAL A 13 -60.60 -39.27 18.81
N LEU A 14 -59.61 -38.61 19.40
CA LEU A 14 -59.19 -37.26 19.02
C LEU A 14 -58.30 -37.35 17.78
N ALA A 15 -58.83 -37.00 16.61
CA ALA A 15 -58.07 -36.88 15.37
C ALA A 15 -57.16 -35.64 15.45
N ALA A 16 -55.89 -35.85 15.82
CA ALA A 16 -54.85 -34.83 15.73
C ALA A 16 -54.42 -34.68 14.26
N LEU A 17 -54.87 -33.60 13.61
CA LEU A 17 -54.37 -33.15 12.32
C LEU A 17 -52.88 -32.75 12.47
N PRO A 18 -51.93 -33.35 11.75
CA PRO A 18 -50.57 -32.83 11.68
C PRO A 18 -50.61 -31.51 10.92
N ALA A 19 -50.47 -30.39 11.64
CA ALA A 19 -50.16 -29.12 11.03
C ALA A 19 -48.81 -29.25 10.30
N THR A 20 -48.85 -29.43 8.99
CA THR A 20 -47.68 -29.34 8.12
C THR A 20 -47.18 -27.90 8.19
N ALA A 21 -46.26 -27.64 9.11
CA ALA A 21 -45.49 -26.42 9.15
C ALA A 21 -44.67 -26.37 7.86
N SER A 22 -45.20 -25.66 6.85
CA SER A 22 -44.44 -25.29 5.67
C SER A 22 -43.15 -24.61 6.13
N PRO A 23 -41.96 -25.12 5.77
CA PRO A 23 -40.73 -24.44 6.10
C PRO A 23 -40.81 -23.05 5.48
N SER A 24 -40.83 -22.04 6.35
CA SER A 24 -40.63 -20.65 5.94
C SER A 24 -39.34 -20.63 5.14
N ARG A 25 -39.46 -20.45 3.82
CA ARG A 25 -38.33 -20.14 2.94
C ARG A 25 -37.75 -18.84 3.47
N GLY A 26 -36.80 -18.93 4.39
CA GLY A 26 -36.02 -17.77 4.82
C GLY A 26 -35.45 -17.17 3.55
N SER A 27 -35.79 -15.91 3.27
CA SER A 27 -35.22 -15.17 2.15
C SER A 27 -33.71 -15.29 2.22
N SER A 28 -33.12 -16.12 1.37
CA SER A 28 -31.68 -16.13 1.15
C SER A 28 -31.36 -14.75 0.60
N ARG A 29 -30.79 -13.88 1.45
CA ARG A 29 -30.33 -12.57 1.02
C ARG A 29 -29.37 -12.81 -0.14
N ALA A 30 -29.68 -12.23 -1.30
CA ALA A 30 -28.80 -12.33 -2.46
C ALA A 30 -27.41 -11.85 -2.04
N GLU A 31 -26.39 -12.66 -2.32
CA GLU A 31 -25.00 -12.35 -2.01
C GLU A 31 -24.62 -11.03 -2.71
N ALA A 32 -24.03 -10.10 -1.97
CA ALA A 32 -23.68 -8.80 -2.51
C ALA A 32 -22.52 -8.95 -3.49
N GLU A 33 -22.59 -8.23 -4.62
CA GLU A 33 -21.53 -8.26 -5.60
C GLU A 33 -20.21 -7.74 -5.00
N LEU A 34 -19.10 -8.42 -5.27
CA LEU A 34 -17.76 -7.97 -4.89
C LEU A 34 -17.23 -6.91 -5.88
N PRO A 35 -16.45 -5.91 -5.44
CA PRO A 35 -15.86 -4.90 -6.33
C PRO A 35 -14.99 -5.55 -7.43
N GLY A 36 -15.52 -5.58 -8.66
CA GLY A 36 -14.91 -6.27 -9.78
C GLY A 36 -14.69 -7.77 -9.52
N GLY A 37 -15.58 -8.41 -8.75
CA GLY A 37 -15.55 -9.85 -8.46
C GLY A 37 -14.43 -10.32 -7.52
N ARG A 38 -13.80 -9.41 -6.75
CA ARG A 38 -12.64 -9.72 -5.89
C ARG A 38 -12.85 -9.27 -4.46
N ALA A 39 -12.29 -10.03 -3.52
CA ALA A 39 -12.45 -9.77 -2.08
C ALA A 39 -11.21 -9.15 -1.44
N ASN A 40 -10.00 -9.41 -1.96
CA ASN A 40 -8.75 -9.05 -1.30
C ASN A 40 -8.07 -7.88 -2.02
N PHE A 41 -7.91 -6.74 -1.34
CA PHE A 41 -7.28 -5.54 -1.91
C PHE A 41 -6.08 -5.09 -1.09
N VAL A 42 -5.04 -4.62 -1.78
CA VAL A 42 -3.99 -3.77 -1.20
C VAL A 42 -4.36 -2.31 -1.49
N VAL A 43 -4.24 -1.44 -0.49
CA VAL A 43 -4.76 -0.06 -0.56
C VAL A 43 -3.77 0.91 0.09
N ALA A 44 -3.59 2.06 -0.54
CA ALA A 44 -2.97 3.21 0.07
C ALA A 44 -3.89 4.44 -0.05
N THR A 45 -4.00 5.22 1.03
CA THR A 45 -4.74 6.49 1.05
C THR A 45 -3.91 7.56 1.74
N ALA A 46 -4.13 8.82 1.41
CA ALA A 46 -3.52 9.92 2.11
C ALA A 46 -4.43 11.13 2.18
N HIS A 47 -4.15 11.97 3.17
CA HIS A 47 -4.57 13.37 3.20
C HIS A 47 -3.30 14.21 3.11
N LEU A 48 -3.10 14.85 1.96
CA LEU A 48 -1.93 15.67 1.69
C LEU A 48 -2.39 17.10 1.42
N GLU A 49 -2.20 18.00 2.38
CA GLU A 49 -2.74 19.35 2.31
C GLU A 49 -1.61 20.41 2.27
N PRO A 50 -1.66 21.38 1.33
CA PRO A 50 -0.76 22.51 1.35
C PRO A 50 -0.91 23.32 2.64
N GLY A 51 0.20 23.84 3.18
CA GLY A 51 0.18 24.76 4.33
C GLY A 51 -0.19 24.13 5.69
N ILE A 52 -0.98 23.06 5.72
CA ILE A 52 -1.38 22.34 6.94
C ILE A 52 -0.42 21.18 7.22
N ARG A 53 0.04 21.07 8.48
CA ARG A 53 1.07 20.11 8.93
C ARG A 53 0.50 18.86 9.57
N ASP A 54 -0.71 18.48 9.17
CA ASP A 54 -1.38 17.27 9.62
C ASP A 54 -1.60 16.30 8.46
N SER A 55 -0.71 16.37 7.46
CA SER A 55 -0.70 15.37 6.39
C SER A 55 -0.52 13.97 6.99
N TRP A 56 -1.24 13.01 6.45
CA TRP A 56 -1.16 11.63 6.91
C TRP A 56 -1.32 10.65 5.76
N MET A 57 -0.77 9.45 5.94
CA MET A 57 -0.81 8.40 4.95
C MET A 57 -1.18 7.07 5.61
N ARG A 58 -1.95 6.27 4.89
CA ARG A 58 -2.32 4.91 5.25
C ARG A 58 -1.88 3.93 4.19
N LEU A 59 -1.41 2.77 4.63
CA LEU A 59 -1.09 1.64 3.76
C LEU A 59 -1.56 0.34 4.42
N GLY A 60 -2.24 -0.51 3.67
CA GLY A 60 -2.78 -1.74 4.20
C GLY A 60 -3.68 -2.48 3.23
N THR A 61 -4.64 -3.21 3.78
CA THR A 61 -5.49 -4.10 2.99
C THR A 61 -6.96 -3.92 3.30
N TYR A 62 -7.81 -4.06 2.28
CA TYR A 62 -9.25 -4.25 2.45
C TYR A 62 -9.62 -5.70 2.16
N ARG A 63 -10.54 -6.26 2.95
CA ARG A 63 -11.16 -7.57 2.72
C ARG A 63 -12.68 -7.41 2.70
N PHE A 64 -13.30 -7.66 1.55
CA PHE A 64 -14.74 -7.60 1.34
C PHE A 64 -15.37 -8.96 1.61
N ASN A 65 -16.56 -8.95 2.20
CA ASN A 65 -17.39 -10.13 2.43
C ASN A 65 -18.75 -9.90 1.76
N ALA A 66 -19.01 -10.71 0.74
CA ALA A 66 -20.20 -10.63 -0.08
C ALA A 66 -21.46 -11.12 0.67
N ALA A 67 -21.32 -12.07 1.60
CA ALA A 67 -22.45 -12.66 2.32
C ALA A 67 -23.20 -11.64 3.19
N ASP A 68 -22.50 -10.64 3.72
CA ASP A 68 -23.05 -9.65 4.65
C ASP A 68 -22.84 -8.19 4.19
N SER A 69 -22.28 -7.98 3.00
CA SER A 69 -21.92 -6.66 2.47
C SER A 69 -20.97 -5.88 3.38
N THR A 70 -20.08 -6.57 4.09
CA THR A 70 -19.10 -5.93 4.97
C THR A 70 -17.72 -5.81 4.33
N VAL A 71 -16.94 -4.86 4.83
CA VAL A 71 -15.53 -4.71 4.49
C VAL A 71 -14.74 -4.48 5.76
N ARG A 72 -13.57 -5.13 5.84
CA ARG A 72 -12.59 -4.90 6.91
C ARG A 72 -11.34 -4.27 6.33
N ALA A 73 -10.77 -3.30 7.04
CA ALA A 73 -9.49 -2.72 6.72
C ALA A 73 -8.47 -3.02 7.82
N GLU A 74 -7.25 -3.34 7.39
CA GLU A 74 -6.08 -3.44 8.26
C GLU A 74 -4.99 -2.53 7.71
N MET A 75 -4.87 -1.34 8.31
CA MET A 75 -4.01 -0.26 7.82
C MET A 75 -2.94 0.10 8.85
N ARG A 76 -1.83 0.63 8.34
CA ARG A 76 -0.83 1.36 9.11
C ARG A 76 -0.99 2.83 8.82
N LEU A 77 -0.87 3.67 9.85
CA LEU A 77 -1.10 5.11 9.76
C LEU A 77 0.16 5.86 10.20
N TRP A 78 0.60 6.79 9.37
CA TRP A 78 1.68 7.71 9.69
C TRP A 78 1.18 9.15 9.55
N ARG A 79 1.63 10.03 10.43
CA ARG A 79 1.19 11.43 10.48
C ARG A 79 2.37 12.37 10.57
N GLN A 80 2.28 13.48 9.85
CA GLN A 80 3.25 14.57 9.94
C GLN A 80 3.29 15.22 11.32
N SER A 81 2.14 15.32 12.00
CA SER A 81 2.03 15.86 13.36
C SER A 81 2.67 14.96 14.43
N ARG A 82 2.82 13.67 14.14
CA ARG A 82 3.48 12.66 15.01
C ARG A 82 4.41 11.81 14.14
N PRO A 83 5.55 12.39 13.69
CA PRO A 83 6.41 11.74 12.72
C PRO A 83 6.99 10.46 13.31
N SER A 84 7.06 9.44 12.47
CA SER A 84 7.68 8.17 12.83
C SER A 84 9.13 8.15 12.35
N GLU A 85 10.00 7.59 13.16
CA GLU A 85 11.42 7.50 12.82
C GLU A 85 11.66 6.50 11.69
N ARG A 86 12.81 6.65 11.03
CA ARG A 86 13.31 5.68 10.06
C ARG A 86 14.12 4.61 10.78
N VAL A 87 13.75 3.35 10.57
CA VAL A 87 14.31 2.20 11.26
C VAL A 87 14.87 1.19 10.27
N ASN A 88 15.70 0.26 10.76
CA ASN A 88 16.18 -0.84 9.93
C ASN A 88 15.03 -1.78 9.53
N ALA A 89 14.98 -2.12 8.24
CA ALA A 89 14.09 -3.12 7.66
C ALA A 89 14.44 -4.56 8.10
N GLY A 90 15.61 -4.77 8.72
CA GLY A 90 16.15 -6.09 9.03
C GLY A 90 16.85 -6.75 7.85
N VAL A 91 17.25 -5.96 6.85
CA VAL A 91 17.88 -6.43 5.61
C VAL A 91 19.09 -5.57 5.32
N THR A 92 20.22 -6.19 5.03
CA THR A 92 21.44 -5.53 4.56
C THR A 92 21.92 -6.34 3.35
N PRO A 93 22.13 -5.72 2.17
CA PRO A 93 22.68 -6.45 1.03
C PRO A 93 24.12 -6.87 1.32
N ASP A 94 24.54 -8.03 0.80
CA ASP A 94 25.96 -8.39 0.78
C ASP A 94 26.79 -7.39 -0.03
N LEU A 95 28.12 -7.40 0.16
CA LEU A 95 29.03 -6.49 -0.55
C LEU A 95 29.01 -6.68 -2.07
N LYS A 96 28.72 -7.89 -2.57
CA LYS A 96 28.71 -8.17 -4.01
C LYS A 96 27.49 -7.54 -4.69
N CYS A 97 26.37 -7.51 -3.99
CA CYS A 97 25.12 -6.90 -4.42
C CYS A 97 25.07 -5.40 -4.14
N ALA A 98 25.69 -4.93 -3.06
CA ALA A 98 25.64 -3.55 -2.64
C ALA A 98 26.05 -2.58 -3.77
N PRO A 99 25.32 -1.47 -3.95
CA PRO A 99 25.65 -0.52 -4.99
C PRO A 99 26.97 0.19 -4.62
N GLY A 100 27.83 0.41 -5.63
CA GLY A 100 29.16 1.01 -5.43
C GLY A 100 29.15 2.54 -5.39
N GLY A 101 30.27 3.14 -5.01
CA GLY A 101 30.55 4.57 -5.26
C GLY A 101 31.26 4.82 -6.60
N VAL A 102 31.31 6.08 -7.05
CA VAL A 102 32.12 6.50 -8.23
C VAL A 102 33.62 6.30 -8.02
N TRP A 103 34.11 6.57 -6.81
CA TRP A 103 35.56 6.69 -6.51
C TRP A 103 36.24 5.38 -6.17
N ASP A 104 35.44 4.43 -5.71
CA ASP A 104 35.91 3.11 -5.39
C ASP A 104 34.75 2.14 -5.59
N THR A 105 34.84 1.35 -6.66
CA THR A 105 33.87 0.27 -6.91
C THR A 105 34.03 -0.88 -5.91
N ALA A 106 35.10 -0.90 -5.11
CA ALA A 106 35.27 -1.73 -3.93
C ALA A 106 34.63 -1.10 -2.67
N ALA A 107 34.44 0.23 -2.62
CA ALA A 107 33.65 0.92 -1.58
C ALA A 107 32.15 0.71 -1.83
N ARG A 108 31.73 -0.52 -1.58
CA ARG A 108 30.36 -0.99 -1.67
C ARG A 108 29.54 -0.44 -0.52
N ARG A 109 28.35 0.08 -0.81
CA ARG A 109 27.45 0.65 0.20
C ARG A 109 26.49 -0.43 0.69
N ASN A 110 26.99 -1.37 1.49
CA ASN A 110 26.18 -2.43 2.11
C ASN A 110 25.36 -1.89 3.28
N CYS A 111 24.46 -0.95 2.99
CA CYS A 111 23.73 -0.23 4.00
C CYS A 111 22.52 -1.03 4.51
N PRO A 112 22.27 -1.06 5.83
CA PRO A 112 21.03 -1.59 6.37
C PRO A 112 19.85 -0.84 5.74
N VAL A 113 19.03 -1.58 4.98
CA VAL A 113 17.88 -1.02 4.27
C VAL A 113 16.94 -0.39 5.29
N LYS A 114 16.46 0.82 5.02
CA LYS A 114 15.57 1.54 5.92
C LYS A 114 14.11 1.39 5.52
N THR A 115 13.26 1.43 6.53
CA THR A 115 11.81 1.61 6.41
C THR A 115 11.31 2.55 7.51
N VAL A 116 10.01 2.84 7.55
CA VAL A 116 9.41 3.67 8.60
C VAL A 116 9.00 2.80 9.80
N ALA A 117 9.16 3.32 11.02
CA ALA A 117 8.70 2.65 12.23
C ALA A 117 7.20 2.29 12.13
N GLY A 118 6.79 1.16 12.72
CA GLY A 118 5.44 0.61 12.60
C GLY A 118 5.18 -0.20 11.32
N PHE A 119 6.02 -0.09 10.28
CA PHE A 119 5.78 -0.86 9.04
C PHE A 119 6.04 -2.36 9.19
N ARG A 120 7.02 -2.72 10.04
CA ARG A 120 7.38 -4.11 10.35
C ARG A 120 6.36 -4.78 11.26
N ASP A 121 5.61 -3.99 12.02
CA ASP A 121 4.63 -4.46 12.99
C ASP A 121 3.28 -4.75 12.32
N GLY A 122 2.33 -5.29 13.10
CA GLY A 122 0.94 -5.48 12.64
C GLY A 122 0.25 -4.16 12.33
N ALA A 123 -0.86 -4.22 11.58
CA ALA A 123 -1.71 -3.06 11.34
C ALA A 123 -2.29 -2.52 12.67
N THR A 124 -2.14 -1.21 12.89
CA THR A 124 -2.62 -0.52 14.10
C THR A 124 -3.96 0.18 13.88
N ASP A 125 -4.34 0.44 12.62
CA ASP A 125 -5.61 1.06 12.25
C ASP A 125 -6.51 -0.03 11.62
N LYS A 126 -7.31 -0.68 12.46
CA LYS A 126 -8.27 -1.71 12.05
C LYS A 126 -9.68 -1.15 12.00
N ARG A 127 -10.39 -1.37 10.90
CA ARG A 127 -11.75 -0.84 10.69
C ARG A 127 -12.67 -1.91 10.15
N SER A 128 -13.95 -1.77 10.46
CA SER A 128 -15.02 -2.51 9.79
C SER A 128 -16.03 -1.52 9.22
N GLY A 129 -16.65 -1.88 8.11
CA GLY A 129 -17.64 -1.07 7.44
C GLY A 129 -18.60 -1.93 6.65
N VAL A 130 -19.56 -1.26 6.02
CA VAL A 130 -20.43 -1.83 5.00
C VAL A 130 -20.09 -1.21 3.67
N TYR A 131 -20.33 -1.97 2.61
CA TYR A 131 -20.10 -1.51 1.25
C TYR A 131 -21.28 -1.80 0.35
N GLU A 132 -21.36 -1.06 -0.74
CA GLU A 132 -22.30 -1.29 -1.83
C GLU A 132 -21.65 -0.87 -3.15
N LEU A 133 -22.12 -1.46 -4.24
CA LEU A 133 -21.73 -1.08 -5.58
C LEU A 133 -22.90 -0.39 -6.27
N ARG A 134 -22.63 0.72 -6.93
CA ARG A 134 -23.62 1.55 -7.62
C ARG A 134 -23.16 1.87 -9.03
N ASP A 135 -24.09 1.97 -9.97
CA ASP A 135 -23.80 2.52 -11.29
C ASP A 135 -23.98 4.03 -11.24
N GLN A 136 -22.96 4.78 -11.65
CA GLN A 136 -22.94 6.24 -11.61
C GLN A 136 -22.22 6.80 -12.83
N THR A 137 -22.46 8.07 -13.13
CA THR A 137 -21.68 8.79 -14.14
C THR A 137 -20.47 9.44 -13.50
N VAL A 138 -19.27 9.00 -13.89
CA VAL A 138 -17.98 9.54 -13.44
C VAL A 138 -17.27 10.13 -14.66
N HIS A 139 -16.91 11.42 -14.61
CA HIS A 139 -16.28 12.12 -15.75
C HIS A 139 -17.04 11.97 -17.08
N GLY A 140 -18.38 11.99 -17.04
CA GLY A 140 -19.22 11.91 -18.23
C GLY A 140 -19.42 10.50 -18.82
N ARG A 141 -18.91 9.45 -18.15
CA ARG A 141 -19.14 8.04 -18.55
C ARG A 141 -19.79 7.23 -17.45
N ALA A 142 -20.58 6.22 -17.82
CA ALA A 142 -21.07 5.24 -16.88
C ALA A 142 -19.89 4.47 -16.24
N ALA A 143 -19.92 4.31 -14.93
CA ALA A 143 -18.89 3.66 -14.15
C ALA A 143 -19.51 2.91 -12.96
N ARG A 144 -18.88 1.81 -12.58
CA ARG A 144 -19.19 1.10 -11.34
C ARG A 144 -18.46 1.79 -10.19
N VAL A 145 -19.20 2.24 -9.19
CA VAL A 145 -18.65 2.96 -8.04
C VAL A 145 -18.87 2.15 -6.78
N LEU A 146 -17.78 1.89 -6.07
CA LEU A 146 -17.77 1.28 -4.75
C LEU A 146 -17.94 2.37 -3.69
N TRP A 147 -18.99 2.23 -2.89
CA TRP A 147 -19.26 3.06 -1.73
C TRP A 147 -18.92 2.28 -0.48
N ILE A 148 -18.14 2.87 0.41
CA ILE A 148 -17.83 2.28 1.71
C ILE A 148 -18.23 3.26 2.80
N LYS A 149 -19.04 2.80 3.75
CA LYS A 149 -19.30 3.49 5.01
C LYS A 149 -18.65 2.71 6.13
N TRP A 150 -17.66 3.31 6.79
CA TRP A 150 -17.02 2.63 7.89
C TRP A 150 -17.58 3.06 9.25
N SER A 151 -17.54 2.10 10.17
CA SER A 151 -17.90 2.25 11.57
C SER A 151 -16.63 2.46 12.39
N VAL A 152 -16.35 3.71 12.78
CA VAL A 152 -15.16 4.07 13.56
C VAL A 152 -15.59 4.80 14.84
N GLY A 153 -15.94 4.03 15.87
CA GLY A 153 -16.52 4.57 17.10
C GLY A 153 -17.79 5.38 16.79
N ALA A 154 -17.89 6.60 17.33
CA ALA A 154 -19.01 7.51 17.08
C ALA A 154 -18.91 8.30 15.75
N SER A 155 -17.80 8.17 14.99
CA SER A 155 -17.59 8.88 13.74
C SER A 155 -17.79 7.97 12.53
N ALA A 156 -18.72 8.32 11.66
CA ALA A 156 -18.82 7.72 10.33
C ALA A 156 -17.90 8.47 9.36
N TRP A 157 -17.21 7.73 8.50
CA TRP A 157 -16.54 8.29 7.33
C TRP A 157 -16.91 7.46 6.10
N THR A 158 -16.93 8.12 4.95
CA THR A 158 -17.35 7.54 3.69
C THR A 158 -16.21 7.61 2.70
N GLU A 159 -16.06 6.57 1.90
CA GLU A 159 -15.17 6.54 0.74
C GLU A 159 -15.97 6.14 -0.50
N GLN A 160 -15.60 6.72 -1.63
CA GLN A 160 -16.07 6.32 -2.95
C GLN A 160 -14.89 6.03 -3.85
N TRP A 161 -14.98 4.92 -4.57
CA TRP A 161 -13.93 4.43 -5.45
C TRP A 161 -14.54 4.09 -6.80
N GLU A 162 -13.90 4.53 -7.87
CA GLU A 162 -14.20 3.99 -9.18
C GLU A 162 -13.63 2.57 -9.28
N VAL A 163 -14.46 1.62 -9.71
CA VAL A 163 -14.08 0.21 -9.87
C VAL A 163 -13.76 -0.06 -11.34
N LEU A 164 -12.49 -0.28 -11.62
CA LEU A 164 -11.98 -0.56 -12.97
C LEU A 164 -11.50 -2.00 -13.02
N SER A 165 -12.16 -2.84 -13.81
CA SER A 165 -11.91 -4.29 -13.82
C SER A 165 -11.18 -4.75 -15.08
N ARG A 166 -10.23 -5.66 -14.90
CA ARG A 166 -9.61 -6.52 -15.93
C ARG A 166 -9.88 -7.99 -15.61
N PRO A 167 -9.62 -8.93 -16.55
CA PRO A 167 -9.88 -10.35 -16.32
C PRO A 167 -9.27 -10.93 -15.04
N THR A 168 -8.07 -10.47 -14.63
CA THR A 168 -7.36 -11.01 -13.44
C THR A 168 -7.08 -9.99 -12.33
N LEU A 169 -7.51 -8.72 -12.47
CA LEU A 169 -7.18 -7.68 -11.51
C LEU A 169 -8.25 -6.58 -11.50
N THR A 170 -8.58 -6.04 -10.33
CA THR A 170 -9.41 -4.84 -10.17
C THR A 170 -8.55 -3.69 -9.68
N ARG A 171 -8.75 -2.50 -10.23
CA ARG A 171 -8.17 -1.23 -9.77
C ARG A 171 -9.27 -0.38 -9.13
N LEU A 172 -8.93 0.23 -8.00
CA LEU A 172 -9.75 1.24 -7.31
C LEU A 172 -9.05 2.59 -7.41
N ASP A 173 -9.73 3.55 -8.02
CA ASP A 173 -9.30 4.95 -8.06
C ASP A 173 -10.20 5.77 -7.13
N GLN A 174 -9.62 6.46 -6.15
CA GLN A 174 -10.42 7.22 -5.19
C GLN A 174 -11.11 8.39 -5.89
N LEU A 175 -12.44 8.45 -5.75
CA LEU A 175 -13.26 9.56 -6.23
C LEU A 175 -13.53 10.57 -5.10
N TYR A 176 -13.78 10.04 -3.90
CA TYR A 176 -14.15 10.85 -2.76
C TYR A 176 -13.80 10.15 -1.45
N SER A 177 -13.44 10.94 -0.44
CA SER A 177 -13.42 10.50 0.94
C SER A 177 -13.68 11.69 1.87
N THR A 178 -14.34 11.45 3.00
CA THR A 178 -14.51 12.51 4.02
C THR A 178 -13.22 12.77 4.82
N ARG A 179 -12.15 12.00 4.61
CA ARG A 179 -10.87 12.19 5.31
C ARG A 179 -9.65 12.19 4.40
N ALA A 180 -9.65 11.43 3.31
CA ALA A 180 -8.54 11.35 2.36
C ALA A 180 -8.81 12.24 1.14
N ASN A 181 -7.75 12.72 0.50
CA ASN A 181 -7.84 13.42 -0.78
C ASN A 181 -7.10 12.71 -1.92
N ALA A 182 -6.46 11.57 -1.64
CA ALA A 182 -5.89 10.69 -2.64
C ALA A 182 -5.89 9.23 -2.16
N GLY A 183 -6.06 8.30 -3.11
CA GLY A 183 -6.00 6.88 -2.81
C GLY A 183 -5.94 6.00 -4.04
N TYR A 184 -5.27 4.86 -3.88
CA TYR A 184 -5.15 3.81 -4.89
C TYR A 184 -5.39 2.45 -4.23
N GLY A 185 -6.11 1.57 -4.92
CA GLY A 185 -6.32 0.19 -4.48
C GLY A 185 -6.23 -0.80 -5.63
N TYR A 186 -5.80 -2.03 -5.33
CA TYR A 186 -5.80 -3.12 -6.29
C TYR A 186 -6.26 -4.41 -5.66
N GLY A 187 -7.25 -5.05 -6.29
CA GLY A 187 -7.91 -6.25 -5.82
C GLY A 187 -7.64 -7.46 -6.70
N SER A 188 -7.59 -8.63 -6.07
CA SER A 188 -7.52 -9.93 -6.73
C SER A 188 -8.08 -11.06 -5.87
N LYS A 189 -8.12 -12.27 -6.43
CA LYS A 189 -8.44 -13.52 -5.73
C LYS A 189 -7.26 -14.08 -4.95
N ALA A 190 -6.04 -13.59 -5.18
CA ALA A 190 -4.87 -14.06 -4.44
C ALA A 190 -4.99 -13.70 -2.95
N GLU A 191 -4.59 -14.61 -2.06
CA GLU A 191 -4.60 -14.38 -0.61
C GLU A 191 -3.68 -13.23 -0.22
N LEU A 192 -4.05 -12.44 0.80
CA LEU A 192 -3.24 -11.31 1.28
C LEU A 192 -1.90 -11.74 1.89
N SER A 193 -1.78 -13.00 2.31
CA SER A 193 -0.54 -13.62 2.78
C SER A 193 0.38 -14.09 1.65
N SER A 194 -0.12 -14.13 0.41
CA SER A 194 0.70 -14.53 -0.74
C SER A 194 1.62 -13.38 -1.20
N ARG A 195 2.81 -13.74 -1.69
CA ARG A 195 3.79 -12.80 -2.24
C ARG A 195 4.62 -13.44 -3.34
N ARG A 196 5.33 -12.61 -4.11
CA ARG A 196 6.34 -13.05 -5.07
C ARG A 196 7.75 -12.75 -4.59
N ALA A 197 8.64 -13.68 -4.91
CA ALA A 197 10.07 -13.54 -4.64
C ALA A 197 10.64 -12.36 -5.42
N MET A 198 11.68 -11.71 -4.90
CA MET A 198 12.30 -10.55 -5.55
C MET A 198 12.84 -10.87 -6.94
N ASP A 199 13.25 -12.12 -7.20
CA ASP A 199 13.64 -12.53 -8.55
C ASP A 199 12.47 -12.56 -9.55
N SER A 200 11.28 -12.99 -9.12
CA SER A 200 10.06 -12.91 -9.93
C SER A 200 9.61 -11.46 -10.13
N VAL A 201 9.80 -10.61 -9.13
CA VAL A 201 9.56 -9.17 -9.23
C VAL A 201 10.48 -8.55 -10.27
N ARG A 202 11.79 -8.82 -10.21
CA ARG A 202 12.80 -8.30 -11.15
C ARG A 202 12.55 -8.73 -12.59
N ARG A 203 12.11 -9.97 -12.80
CA ARG A 203 11.79 -10.58 -14.10
C ARG A 203 10.37 -10.29 -14.59
N HIS A 204 9.67 -9.34 -13.99
CA HIS A 204 8.37 -8.96 -14.49
C HIS A 204 8.50 -8.21 -15.82
N ASP A 205 7.89 -8.73 -16.87
CA ASP A 205 8.05 -8.17 -18.23
C ASP A 205 7.18 -6.92 -18.49
N GLY A 206 6.22 -6.64 -17.60
CA GLY A 206 5.33 -5.49 -17.74
C GLY A 206 6.02 -4.18 -17.38
N GLU A 207 5.68 -3.13 -18.13
CA GLU A 207 6.20 -1.80 -17.85
C GLU A 207 5.51 -1.21 -16.62
N ILE A 208 6.26 -1.08 -15.53
CA ILE A 208 5.73 -0.54 -14.28
C ILE A 208 5.78 0.98 -14.30
N ARG A 209 4.62 1.63 -14.27
CA ARG A 209 4.49 3.10 -14.27
C ARG A 209 4.20 3.63 -12.88
N LEU A 210 4.93 4.67 -12.48
CA LEU A 210 4.67 5.41 -11.24
C LEU A 210 3.59 6.46 -11.46
N GLU A 211 2.58 6.46 -10.60
CA GLU A 211 1.57 7.51 -10.47
C GLU A 211 1.33 7.77 -8.99
N GLY A 212 1.09 9.03 -8.62
CA GLY A 212 0.86 9.37 -7.23
C GLY A 212 0.57 10.84 -6.98
N MET A 213 0.34 11.15 -5.70
CA MET A 213 0.32 12.50 -5.15
C MET A 213 1.43 12.61 -4.11
N SER A 214 2.18 13.72 -4.14
CA SER A 214 3.29 13.96 -3.22
C SER A 214 3.14 15.29 -2.48
N TRP A 215 3.85 15.42 -1.36
CA TRP A 215 3.94 16.63 -0.56
C TRP A 215 5.41 16.91 -0.25
N ARG A 216 5.86 18.15 -0.51
CA ARG A 216 7.25 18.61 -0.28
C ARG A 216 7.31 20.14 -0.14
N ASN A 217 8.21 20.66 0.69
CA ASN A 217 8.60 22.07 0.74
C ASN A 217 7.42 23.05 0.83
N LYS A 218 6.59 22.93 1.89
CA LYS A 218 5.44 23.80 2.21
C LYS A 218 4.21 23.66 1.31
N GLY A 219 4.20 22.77 0.31
CA GLY A 219 3.03 22.53 -0.54
C GLY A 219 2.77 21.04 -0.81
N ALA A 220 1.50 20.70 -1.05
CA ALA A 220 1.19 19.47 -1.79
C ALA A 220 1.62 19.72 -3.23
N ALA A 221 2.58 18.94 -3.73
CA ALA A 221 3.13 19.08 -5.06
C ALA A 221 2.58 17.98 -5.95
N ALA A 222 1.77 18.43 -6.92
CA ALA A 222 1.37 17.76 -8.16
C ALA A 222 0.74 16.36 -8.06
N HIS A 223 -0.44 16.20 -8.65
CA HIS A 223 -0.82 14.90 -9.21
C HIS A 223 0.22 14.51 -10.27
N HIS A 224 1.03 13.49 -10.00
CA HIS A 224 1.80 12.82 -11.03
C HIS A 224 0.84 11.94 -11.83
N SER A 225 0.03 12.57 -12.70
CA SER A 225 -0.84 11.84 -13.62
C SER A 225 0.03 10.97 -14.56
N PRO A 226 -0.44 9.76 -14.93
CA PRO A 226 0.29 8.88 -15.84
C PRO A 226 0.51 9.52 -17.21
N ARG A 227 -0.31 10.51 -17.58
CA ARG A 227 -0.15 11.30 -18.81
C ARG A 227 0.95 12.37 -18.73
N ALA A 228 1.31 12.84 -17.53
CA ALA A 228 2.19 13.99 -17.37
C ALA A 228 3.62 13.63 -16.92
N SER A 229 3.84 12.48 -16.26
CA SER A 229 5.20 12.10 -15.83
C SER A 229 5.74 10.80 -16.45
N GLY A 230 4.89 9.92 -17.01
CA GLY A 230 5.29 8.77 -17.83
C GLY A 230 6.40 7.88 -17.25
N SER A 231 6.72 8.00 -15.96
CA SER A 231 8.00 7.55 -15.42
C SER A 231 7.94 6.05 -15.20
N VAL A 232 8.69 5.34 -16.03
CA VAL A 232 8.85 3.89 -15.94
C VAL A 232 9.78 3.57 -14.78
N PHE A 233 9.24 2.87 -13.79
CA PHE A 233 10.05 2.30 -12.73
C PHE A 233 10.83 1.11 -13.28
N SER A 234 12.13 1.34 -13.49
CA SER A 234 13.09 0.40 -14.10
C SER A 234 13.48 -0.75 -13.14
N HIS A 235 12.49 -1.44 -12.58
CA HIS A 235 12.69 -2.53 -11.63
C HIS A 235 13.57 -3.67 -12.18
N SER A 236 13.55 -3.91 -13.49
CA SER A 236 14.39 -4.92 -14.16
C SER A 236 15.88 -4.60 -14.13
N LYS A 237 16.27 -3.33 -13.95
CA LYS A 237 17.68 -2.90 -13.79
C LYS A 237 18.24 -3.21 -12.41
N PHE A 238 17.39 -3.50 -11.42
CA PHE A 238 17.87 -3.86 -10.09
C PHE A 238 18.66 -5.16 -10.14
N THR A 239 19.76 -5.21 -9.41
CA THR A 239 20.50 -6.44 -9.16
C THR A 239 19.89 -7.14 -7.96
N ARG A 240 19.47 -8.40 -8.11
CA ARG A 240 19.03 -9.22 -6.98
C ARG A 240 20.25 -9.66 -6.19
N CYS A 241 20.21 -9.50 -4.87
CA CYS A 241 21.25 -10.03 -4.01
C CYS A 241 21.12 -11.56 -3.90
N ASP A 242 22.23 -12.27 -3.75
CA ASP A 242 22.20 -13.69 -3.42
C ASP A 242 21.96 -13.88 -1.93
N ASN A 243 22.60 -13.05 -1.09
CA ASN A 243 22.40 -13.05 0.34
C ASN A 243 22.17 -11.63 0.89
N PRO A 244 20.95 -11.28 1.34
CA PRO A 244 19.73 -12.08 1.30
C PRO A 244 19.04 -12.03 -0.08
N SER A 245 18.47 -13.16 -0.51
CA SER A 245 17.76 -13.30 -1.80
C SER A 245 16.51 -12.43 -1.98
N TYR A 246 16.08 -11.78 -0.90
CA TYR A 246 14.92 -10.91 -0.82
C TYR A 246 15.28 -9.41 -0.75
N CYS A 247 16.50 -9.07 -1.16
CA CYS A 247 16.96 -7.70 -1.37
C CYS A 247 17.38 -7.53 -2.85
N MET A 248 17.18 -6.31 -3.35
CA MET A 248 17.70 -5.87 -4.64
C MET A 248 18.25 -4.46 -4.51
N THR A 249 19.26 -4.15 -5.32
CA THR A 249 19.94 -2.85 -5.31
C THR A 249 20.03 -2.28 -6.71
N LEU A 250 20.08 -0.96 -6.81
CA LEU A 250 20.34 -0.28 -8.06
C LEU A 250 21.15 0.97 -7.77
N ARG A 251 22.17 1.21 -8.59
CA ARG A 251 22.84 2.50 -8.68
C ARG A 251 22.43 3.15 -9.99
N GLU A 252 21.93 4.37 -9.91
CA GLU A 252 21.46 5.10 -11.08
C GLU A 252 22.05 6.51 -11.10
N ALA A 253 22.41 7.00 -12.29
CA ALA A 253 22.81 8.39 -12.43
C ALA A 253 21.61 9.30 -12.12
N ALA A 254 21.81 10.36 -11.32
CA ALA A 254 20.78 11.38 -11.20
C ALA A 254 20.55 12.01 -12.58
N GLY A 255 19.31 11.97 -13.07
CA GLY A 255 18.93 12.52 -14.38
C GLY A 255 19.20 14.03 -14.53
N SER A 256 19.48 14.75 -13.44
CA SER A 256 20.05 16.09 -13.46
C SER A 256 20.78 16.40 -12.14
N ARG A 257 21.63 17.44 -12.16
CA ARG A 257 22.35 17.95 -10.96
C ARG A 257 21.41 18.40 -9.82
N ASN A 258 20.19 18.81 -10.16
CA ASN A 258 19.23 19.32 -9.18
C ASN A 258 18.59 18.20 -8.34
N VAL A 259 18.69 16.94 -8.79
CA VAL A 259 18.19 15.77 -8.03
C VAL A 259 19.18 15.36 -6.94
N CYS A 260 20.46 15.26 -7.29
CA CYS A 260 21.57 14.98 -6.38
C CYS A 260 22.73 15.92 -6.74
N GLY A 261 23.00 16.93 -5.91
CA GLY A 261 24.00 17.98 -6.20
C GLY A 261 23.55 19.42 -5.96
N GLY A 262 22.33 19.63 -5.45
CA GLY A 262 21.88 20.93 -4.96
C GLY A 262 22.51 21.32 -3.61
N THR A 263 21.93 22.31 -2.93
CA THR A 263 22.44 22.87 -1.65
C THR A 263 22.65 21.85 -0.53
N GLY A 264 22.07 20.65 -0.63
CA GLY A 264 22.30 19.56 0.33
C GLY A 264 23.69 18.91 0.23
N CYS A 265 24.45 19.18 -0.83
CA CYS A 265 25.82 18.72 -1.00
C CYS A 265 26.72 19.89 -1.42
N PRO A 266 27.14 20.80 -0.50
CA PRO A 266 27.93 21.98 -0.85
C PRO A 266 29.44 21.73 -1.00
N HIS A 267 30.06 20.79 -0.28
CA HIS A 267 31.52 20.53 -0.32
C HIS A 267 31.91 19.39 -1.26
N HIS A 268 30.96 18.49 -1.48
CA HIS A 268 30.89 17.55 -2.57
C HIS A 268 29.86 18.03 -3.59
N GLY A 269 29.60 19.35 -3.59
CA GLY A 269 29.00 20.13 -4.65
C GLY A 269 30.10 20.67 -5.56
N TRP A 270 29.73 21.01 -6.79
CA TRP A 270 30.66 21.34 -7.87
C TRP A 270 31.66 22.44 -7.47
N ASP A 271 32.96 22.10 -7.48
CA ASP A 271 34.08 23.04 -7.49
C ASP A 271 35.13 22.56 -8.51
N GLY A 272 35.12 23.20 -9.68
CA GLY A 272 36.16 23.15 -10.72
C GLY A 272 36.44 21.77 -11.35
N ASP A 273 37.10 20.88 -10.60
CA ASP A 273 37.81 19.71 -11.11
C ASP A 273 37.54 18.39 -10.36
N ARG A 274 36.82 18.41 -9.22
CA ARG A 274 36.43 17.15 -8.54
C ARG A 274 35.17 16.58 -9.20
N LYS A 275 35.26 15.39 -9.81
CA LYS A 275 34.03 14.68 -10.21
C LYS A 275 33.25 14.37 -8.91
N ILE A 276 31.92 14.39 -8.96
CA ILE A 276 31.07 14.16 -7.78
C ILE A 276 30.25 12.91 -8.02
N ASP A 277 30.08 12.10 -7.00
CA ASP A 277 29.10 11.01 -7.04
C ASP A 277 27.69 11.56 -6.81
N ILE A 278 27.06 11.99 -7.90
CA ILE A 278 25.64 12.39 -7.91
C ILE A 278 24.70 11.22 -8.16
N THR A 279 25.15 9.96 -8.03
CA THR A 279 24.28 8.80 -8.26
C THR A 279 23.29 8.60 -7.12
N ILE A 280 22.13 8.05 -7.44
CA ILE A 280 21.12 7.62 -6.49
C ILE A 280 21.39 6.15 -6.14
N GLN A 281 21.35 5.87 -4.84
CA GLN A 281 21.55 4.55 -4.25
C GLN A 281 20.18 3.99 -3.88
N TYR A 282 19.68 3.00 -4.62
CA TYR A 282 18.39 2.36 -4.40
C TYR A 282 18.53 0.99 -3.74
N TYR A 283 17.60 0.71 -2.83
CA TYR A 283 17.44 -0.56 -2.14
C TYR A 283 15.95 -0.92 -2.14
N LEU A 284 15.62 -2.10 -2.67
CA LEU A 284 14.28 -2.68 -2.63
C LEU A 284 14.35 -3.98 -1.82
N ALA A 285 13.58 -4.10 -0.76
CA ALA A 285 13.67 -5.24 0.14
C ALA A 285 12.30 -5.70 0.63
N ARG A 286 12.20 -7.01 0.88
CA ARG A 286 11.09 -7.62 1.60
C ARG A 286 11.12 -7.23 3.09
N ILE A 287 9.95 -6.97 3.67
CA ILE A 287 9.78 -6.76 5.12
C ILE A 287 9.23 -8.01 5.82
N GLY A 288 8.22 -8.66 5.25
CA GLY A 288 7.59 -9.85 5.81
C GLY A 288 7.78 -11.09 4.95
N ALA A 289 7.95 -12.27 5.56
CA ALA A 289 8.06 -13.52 4.81
C ALA A 289 6.71 -14.03 4.26
N HIS A 290 5.61 -13.68 4.92
CA HIS A 290 4.27 -14.25 4.73
C HIS A 290 3.21 -13.20 4.38
N ASP A 291 3.63 -12.06 3.84
CA ASP A 291 2.73 -11.02 3.37
C ASP A 291 3.34 -10.24 2.22
N ARG A 292 2.56 -9.28 1.71
CA ARG A 292 2.90 -8.49 0.53
C ARG A 292 3.85 -7.31 0.82
N ARG A 293 4.40 -7.16 2.03
CA ARG A 293 5.17 -5.96 2.41
C ARG A 293 6.58 -5.97 1.83
N ASP A 294 6.85 -4.93 1.06
CA ASP A 294 8.16 -4.53 0.57
C ASP A 294 8.47 -3.08 0.98
N THR A 295 9.72 -2.66 0.92
CA THR A 295 10.15 -1.27 1.14
C THR A 295 11.10 -0.86 0.02
N LEU A 296 10.93 0.35 -0.49
CA LEU A 296 11.90 1.01 -1.35
C LEU A 296 12.56 2.13 -0.56
N TRP A 297 13.89 2.11 -0.50
CA TRP A 297 14.70 3.12 0.17
C TRP A 297 15.74 3.66 -0.81
N HIS A 298 15.87 4.98 -0.89
CA HIS A 298 16.93 5.58 -1.67
C HIS A 298 17.40 6.93 -1.16
N TRP A 299 18.60 7.31 -1.60
CA TRP A 299 19.28 8.54 -1.24
C TRP A 299 20.40 8.87 -2.24
N CYS A 300 20.83 10.13 -2.26
CA CYS A 300 21.91 10.61 -3.12
C CYS A 300 23.29 10.31 -2.51
N SER A 301 24.20 9.73 -3.30
CA SER A 301 25.55 9.36 -2.85
C SER A 301 26.33 10.51 -2.22
N CYS A 302 26.21 11.71 -2.79
CA CYS A 302 26.87 12.91 -2.27
C CYS A 302 26.50 13.21 -0.81
N LEU A 303 25.28 12.91 -0.37
CA LEU A 303 24.85 13.20 1.01
C LEU A 303 25.63 12.38 2.03
N ALA A 304 25.93 11.12 1.73
CA ALA A 304 26.78 10.32 2.61
C ALA A 304 28.22 10.82 2.59
N MET A 305 28.71 11.30 1.44
CA MET A 305 30.06 11.86 1.30
C MET A 305 30.24 13.14 2.14
N GLU A 306 29.27 14.07 2.11
CA GLU A 306 29.24 15.29 2.95
C GLU A 306 29.40 15.01 4.44
N HIS A 307 28.94 13.85 4.88
CA HIS A 307 29.01 13.44 6.27
C HIS A 307 30.16 12.48 6.56
N GLY A 308 31.02 12.17 5.58
CA GLY A 308 32.09 11.18 5.73
C GLY A 308 31.57 9.76 6.02
N GLN A 309 30.37 9.43 5.55
CA GLN A 309 29.67 8.18 5.84
C GLN A 309 29.62 7.24 4.63
N THR A 310 29.61 5.94 4.90
CA THR A 310 29.29 4.93 3.87
C THR A 310 27.80 4.92 3.55
N CYS A 311 26.96 5.12 4.56
CA CYS A 311 25.51 5.05 4.48
C CYS A 311 24.89 6.35 4.96
N HIS A 312 24.05 6.97 4.13
CA HIS A 312 23.37 8.20 4.51
C HIS A 312 22.41 7.99 5.68
N SER A 313 22.62 8.71 6.78
CA SER A 313 21.74 8.71 7.95
C SER A 313 20.78 9.92 8.02
N GLY A 314 20.99 10.94 7.19
CA GLY A 314 20.16 12.15 7.13
C GLY A 314 18.81 11.92 6.45
N ASN A 315 18.11 12.96 5.96
CA ASN A 315 16.81 12.80 5.30
C ASN A 315 16.93 11.98 4.01
N SER A 316 16.20 10.86 3.89
CA SER A 316 16.26 9.90 2.78
C SER A 316 14.85 9.46 2.39
N HIS A 317 14.66 9.00 1.16
CA HIS A 317 13.36 8.56 0.69
C HIS A 317 13.01 7.16 1.18
N VAL A 318 11.98 7.04 2.02
CA VAL A 318 11.49 5.76 2.56
C VAL A 318 10.05 5.53 2.11
N LYS A 319 9.85 4.44 1.37
CA LYS A 319 8.59 4.09 0.73
C LYS A 319 8.16 2.67 1.11
N PRO A 320 7.39 2.47 2.20
CA PRO A 320 6.71 1.20 2.45
C PRO A 320 5.68 0.91 1.35
N MET A 321 5.56 -0.36 0.97
CA MET A 321 4.77 -0.80 -0.19
C MET A 321 4.14 -2.17 0.04
N LEU A 322 3.05 -2.42 -0.68
CA LEU A 322 2.40 -3.72 -0.77
C LEU A 322 2.41 -4.20 -2.22
N GLN A 323 2.85 -5.43 -2.47
CA GLN A 323 2.78 -6.05 -3.79
C GLN A 323 1.32 -6.12 -4.28
N VAL A 324 1.12 -5.77 -5.54
CA VAL A 324 -0.10 -6.03 -6.29
C VAL A 324 0.08 -7.37 -7.00
N LEU A 325 -0.77 -8.33 -6.67
CA LEU A 325 -0.82 -9.63 -7.33
C LEU A 325 -2.17 -9.77 -8.03
N ASP A 326 -2.19 -10.37 -9.21
CA ASP A 326 -3.44 -10.70 -9.91
C ASP A 326 -4.07 -12.00 -9.38
N ASP A 327 -5.19 -12.41 -9.96
CA ASP A 327 -5.96 -13.59 -9.55
C ASP A 327 -5.14 -14.90 -9.65
N ASN A 328 -4.12 -14.95 -10.51
CA ASN A 328 -3.18 -16.07 -10.65
C ASN A 328 -1.95 -15.91 -9.74
N GLY A 329 -1.96 -14.88 -8.89
CA GLY A 329 -0.87 -14.47 -8.04
C GLY A 329 0.30 -13.85 -8.81
N LYS A 330 0.21 -13.57 -10.11
CA LYS A 330 1.31 -12.94 -10.86
C LYS A 330 1.55 -11.53 -10.31
N PHE A 331 2.82 -11.15 -10.15
CA PHE A 331 3.19 -9.80 -9.72
C PHE A 331 2.82 -8.77 -10.79
N ARG A 332 2.20 -7.66 -10.38
CA ARG A 332 1.71 -6.56 -11.23
C ARG A 332 2.23 -5.18 -10.80
N GLY A 333 3.08 -5.13 -9.78
CA GLY A 333 3.61 -3.90 -9.20
C GLY A 333 3.35 -3.72 -7.72
N TRP A 334 3.25 -2.47 -7.28
CA TRP A 334 3.04 -2.07 -5.89
C TRP A 334 2.02 -0.96 -5.76
N VAL A 335 1.38 -0.91 -4.60
CA VAL A 335 0.79 0.30 -4.04
C VAL A 335 1.60 0.68 -2.81
N GLY A 336 1.79 1.98 -2.55
CA GLY A 336 2.65 2.42 -1.46
C GLY A 336 2.42 3.84 -1.03
N VAL A 337 3.16 4.23 0.01
CA VAL A 337 3.20 5.59 0.52
C VAL A 337 4.66 6.01 0.68
N GLU A 338 4.94 7.29 0.53
CA GLU A 338 6.21 7.86 0.94
C GLU A 338 6.07 8.42 2.36
N THR A 339 6.98 8.03 3.26
CA THR A 339 6.95 8.32 4.70
C THR A 339 8.31 8.84 5.16
N SER A 340 8.89 9.75 4.37
CA SER A 340 10.22 10.28 4.58
C SER A 340 10.16 11.47 5.53
N PHE A 341 10.01 11.18 6.82
CA PHE A 341 10.05 12.21 7.86
C PHE A 341 11.49 12.67 8.09
N TYR A 342 11.68 13.99 8.14
CA TYR A 342 12.94 14.62 8.47
C TYR A 342 13.39 14.19 9.88
N PRO A 343 14.66 13.79 10.09
CA PRO A 343 15.13 13.20 11.35
C PRO A 343 15.38 14.21 12.48
N GLY A 344 14.97 15.46 12.32
CA GLY A 344 15.09 16.50 13.34
C GLY A 344 13.89 16.59 14.28
N ARG A 345 14.01 17.45 15.31
CA ARG A 345 12.94 17.77 16.28
C ARG A 345 11.60 18.04 15.58
N ASN A 346 10.48 17.78 16.26
CA ASN A 346 9.15 18.09 15.73
C ASN A 346 8.86 19.61 15.78
N THR A 347 9.55 20.37 14.93
CA THR A 347 9.40 21.83 14.80
C THR A 347 8.83 22.20 13.44
N LYS A 348 8.37 23.45 13.35
CA LYS A 348 7.86 24.01 12.10
C LYS A 348 8.87 23.84 10.94
N ALA A 349 10.10 24.30 11.12
CA ALA A 349 11.12 24.26 10.06
C ALA A 349 11.47 22.83 9.60
N HIS A 350 11.39 21.84 10.50
CA HIS A 350 11.70 20.45 10.14
C HIS A 350 10.59 19.75 9.39
N ARG A 351 9.31 19.97 9.76
CA ARG A 351 8.19 19.31 9.05
C ARG A 351 8.05 19.80 7.60
N GLU A 352 8.55 20.99 7.28
CA GLU A 352 8.62 21.49 5.90
C GLU A 352 9.54 20.68 4.99
N GLN A 353 10.46 19.92 5.58
CA GLN A 353 11.44 19.08 4.89
C GLN A 353 10.97 17.62 4.78
N ASP A 354 9.79 17.29 5.30
CA ASP A 354 9.19 15.97 5.10
C ASP A 354 8.88 15.76 3.62
N MET A 355 9.04 14.51 3.17
CA MET A 355 8.62 14.09 1.84
C MET A 355 7.60 12.97 2.03
N LEU A 356 6.35 13.31 1.74
CA LEU A 356 5.20 12.45 2.00
C LEU A 356 4.49 12.18 0.68
N GLY A 357 3.79 11.05 0.57
CA GLY A 357 3.06 10.75 -0.65
C GLY A 357 2.26 9.47 -0.60
N VAL A 358 1.38 9.32 -1.58
CA VAL A 358 0.66 8.09 -1.87
C VAL A 358 0.83 7.79 -3.35
N PHE A 359 1.11 6.54 -3.69
CA PHE A 359 1.44 6.18 -5.05
C PHE A 359 1.03 4.75 -5.40
N ARG A 360 0.99 4.51 -6.70
CA ARG A 360 0.99 3.19 -7.34
C ARG A 360 2.17 3.09 -8.29
N MET A 361 2.77 1.92 -8.36
CA MET A 361 3.77 1.55 -9.35
C MET A 361 3.29 0.25 -9.99
N THR A 362 2.53 0.30 -11.08
CA THR A 362 1.89 -0.89 -11.66
C THR A 362 1.99 -0.96 -13.17
N ASP A 363 1.82 -2.15 -13.73
CA ASP A 363 1.73 -2.40 -15.19
C ASP A 363 0.33 -2.11 -15.78
N TRP A 364 -0.48 -1.33 -15.08
CA TRP A 364 -1.82 -0.97 -15.51
C TRP A 364 -1.77 0.19 -16.52
N VAL A 365 -1.79 -0.16 -17.81
CA VAL A 365 -1.91 0.78 -18.96
C VAL A 365 -3.30 0.87 -19.51
#